data_AF-A0A6J5YE48-F1
#
_entry.id   AF-A0A6J5YE48-F1
#
_cell.length_a   1.000
_cell.length_b   1.000
_cell.length_c   1.000
_cell.angle_alpha   90.00
_cell.angle_beta   90.00
_cell.angle_gamma   90.00
#
_symmetry.space_group_name_H-M   'P 1'
#
loop_
_entity.id
_entity.type
_entity.pdbx_description
1 polymer ?
#
loop_
_entity_poly.entity_id
_entity_poly.type
_entity_poly.pdbx_seq_one_letter_code
_entity_poly.pdbx_strand_id
1 'polypeptide(L)'
;MVIDHPIEQVHVAVGWPALSQGDDDRYAMWVANHVLGGGMSSRLFQKIREERGLAYTVFTTPSSYSDAGSLIMYAGTAVNRLGELLDVTDEVLSGFIADGITDEEHAVALGYLEGSMLLGLEDSGARMSRLGTGIATRNDITPVDEHIRRIRAVTTDDVAAVITRIFGGPRAVSAVGPLGSGNPALDRFVQR
;
A
#
# COMPACT_ATOMS: atom_id res chain seq x y z
N MET A 1 9.99 11.16 11.17
CA MET A 1 9.84 11.37 12.63
C MET A 1 10.26 10.09 13.34
N VAL A 2 11.17 10.15 14.30
CA VAL A 2 11.60 8.96 15.05
C VAL A 2 11.29 9.20 16.52
N ILE A 3 10.52 8.29 17.12
CA ILE A 3 10.09 8.38 18.52
C ILE A 3 10.67 7.18 19.27
N ASP A 4 11.53 7.46 20.24
CA ASP A 4 11.99 6.45 21.18
C ASP A 4 10.88 6.13 22.18
N HIS A 5 10.53 4.84 22.29
CA HIS A 5 9.47 4.38 23.17
C HIS A 5 9.75 2.96 23.69
N PRO A 6 9.57 2.68 24.99
CA PRO A 6 9.90 1.38 25.59
C PRO A 6 8.84 0.31 25.27
N ILE A 7 8.85 -0.19 24.04
CA ILE A 7 8.03 -1.31 23.54
C ILE A 7 8.90 -2.41 22.95
N GLU A 8 8.34 -3.58 22.70
CA GLU A 8 9.11 -4.77 22.26
C GLU A 8 9.53 -4.72 20.78
N GLN A 9 8.81 -3.95 19.96
CA GLN A 9 9.02 -3.87 18.51
C GLN A 9 9.29 -2.44 18.06
N VAL A 10 9.93 -2.33 16.90
CA VAL A 10 9.96 -1.11 16.12
C VAL A 10 8.85 -1.17 15.09
N HIS A 11 8.00 -0.15 15.09
CA HIS A 11 6.98 0.06 14.09
C HIS A 11 7.45 1.14 13.13
N VAL A 12 7.56 0.79 11.85
CA VAL A 12 7.96 1.69 10.77
C VAL A 12 6.77 1.93 9.87
N ALA A 13 6.57 3.20 9.51
CA ALA A 13 5.64 3.62 8.49
C ALA A 13 6.38 4.44 7.43
N VAL A 14 6.14 4.13 6.16
CA VAL A 14 6.65 4.87 5.01
C VAL A 14 5.45 5.35 4.21
N GLY A 15 5.35 6.67 3.98
CA GLY A 15 4.22 7.30 3.33
C GLY A 15 4.62 8.03 2.05
N TRP A 16 3.75 7.95 1.05
CA TRP A 16 3.85 8.68 -0.22
C TRP A 16 2.56 9.49 -0.45
N PRO A 17 2.64 10.68 -1.08
CA PRO A 17 1.49 11.28 -1.72
C PRO A 17 0.88 10.30 -2.73
N ALA A 18 -0.44 10.15 -2.71
CA ALA A 18 -1.16 9.23 -3.60
C ALA A 18 -2.40 9.90 -4.20
N LEU A 19 -3.24 9.10 -4.86
CA LEU A 19 -4.34 9.61 -5.66
C LEU A 19 -5.54 10.03 -4.81
N SER A 20 -6.17 11.14 -5.20
CA SER A 20 -7.43 11.59 -4.61
C SER A 20 -8.60 10.68 -5.01
N GLN A 21 -9.73 10.81 -4.32
CA GLN A 21 -10.96 10.07 -4.63
C GLN A 21 -11.52 10.39 -6.02
N GLY A 22 -11.29 11.59 -6.52
CA GLY A 22 -11.75 12.04 -7.84
C GLY A 22 -10.89 11.53 -8.99
N ASP A 23 -9.71 11.00 -8.70
CA ASP A 23 -8.77 10.53 -9.71
C ASP A 23 -9.29 9.26 -10.42
N ASP A 24 -9.21 9.22 -11.74
CA ASP A 24 -9.66 8.08 -12.54
C ASP A 24 -8.67 6.91 -12.46
N ASP A 25 -7.38 7.19 -12.21
CA ASP A 25 -6.33 6.17 -12.07
C ASP A 25 -6.40 5.43 -10.72
N ARG A 26 -7.36 5.77 -9.84
CA ARG A 26 -7.50 5.15 -8.51
C ARG A 26 -7.70 3.62 -8.56
N TYR A 27 -8.28 3.10 -9.65
CA TYR A 27 -8.44 1.67 -9.84
C TYR A 27 -7.10 0.98 -10.11
N ALA A 28 -6.24 1.61 -10.92
CA ALA A 28 -4.87 1.15 -11.13
C ALA A 28 -4.04 1.27 -9.83
N MET A 29 -4.27 2.28 -9.00
CA MET A 29 -3.67 2.36 -7.65
C MET A 29 -4.12 1.22 -6.74
N TRP A 30 -5.39 0.78 -6.79
CA TRP A 30 -5.84 -0.37 -6.01
C TRP A 30 -5.15 -1.66 -6.44
N VAL A 31 -4.94 -1.85 -7.74
CA VAL A 31 -4.18 -2.98 -8.29
C VAL A 31 -2.73 -2.91 -7.83
N ALA A 32 -2.06 -1.75 -8.00
CA ALA A 32 -0.69 -1.53 -7.53
C ALA A 32 -0.54 -1.84 -6.04
N ASN A 33 -1.47 -1.35 -5.21
CA ASN A 33 -1.48 -1.60 -3.78
C ASN A 33 -1.61 -3.09 -3.46
N HIS A 34 -2.52 -3.81 -4.12
CA HIS A 34 -2.71 -5.23 -3.87
C HIS A 34 -1.43 -6.02 -4.15
N VAL A 35 -0.76 -5.74 -5.29
CA VAL A 35 0.49 -6.39 -5.66
C VAL A 35 1.63 -6.05 -4.69
N LEU A 36 1.73 -4.80 -4.24
CA LEU A 36 2.83 -4.37 -3.37
C LEU A 36 2.70 -4.89 -1.93
N GLY A 37 1.54 -4.68 -1.28
CA GLY A 37 1.36 -4.97 0.14
C GLY A 37 -0.09 -5.18 0.60
N GLY A 38 -1.07 -5.16 -0.29
CA GLY A 38 -2.50 -5.22 0.04
C GLY A 38 -3.08 -6.63 0.18
N GLY A 39 -2.29 -7.67 -0.03
CA GLY A 39 -2.73 -9.07 0.04
C GLY A 39 -1.64 -10.04 0.51
N MET A 40 -2.00 -11.27 0.82
CA MET A 40 -1.03 -12.29 1.27
C MET A 40 -0.08 -12.74 0.14
N SER A 41 -0.51 -12.65 -1.12
CA SER A 41 0.33 -12.89 -2.31
C SER A 41 1.20 -11.69 -2.69
N SER A 42 1.11 -10.58 -1.95
CA SER A 42 1.84 -9.35 -2.29
C SER A 42 3.35 -9.49 -2.10
N ARG A 43 4.13 -8.71 -2.86
CA ARG A 43 5.60 -8.78 -2.85
C ARG A 43 6.18 -8.56 -1.45
N LEU A 44 5.71 -7.53 -0.73
CA LEU A 44 6.20 -7.26 0.63
C LEU A 44 5.83 -8.39 1.59
N PHE A 45 4.60 -8.91 1.52
CA PHE A 45 4.19 -10.02 2.38
C PHE A 45 5.07 -11.26 2.12
N GLN A 46 5.26 -11.64 0.85
CA GLN A 46 6.08 -12.80 0.50
C GLN A 46 7.54 -12.60 0.94
N LYS A 47 8.17 -11.47 0.60
CA LYS A 47 9.60 -11.24 0.87
C LYS A 47 9.92 -11.03 2.35
N ILE A 48 9.09 -10.28 3.07
CA ILE A 48 9.36 -9.90 4.46
C ILE A 48 8.82 -10.93 5.44
N ARG A 49 7.60 -11.43 5.23
CA ARG A 49 6.94 -12.32 6.19
C ARG A 49 7.17 -13.79 5.87
N GLU A 50 6.91 -14.24 4.64
CA GLU A 50 6.98 -15.67 4.30
C GLU A 50 8.42 -16.16 4.12
N GLU A 51 9.23 -15.47 3.30
CA GLU A 51 10.58 -15.93 2.95
C GLU A 51 11.60 -15.67 4.08
N ARG A 52 11.52 -14.51 4.74
CA ARG A 52 12.56 -14.04 5.68
C ARG A 52 12.10 -13.95 7.14
N GLY A 53 10.79 -13.99 7.41
CA GLY A 53 10.25 -13.93 8.78
C GLY A 53 10.63 -12.67 9.57
N LEU A 54 10.85 -11.53 8.89
CA LEU A 54 11.34 -10.28 9.51
C LEU A 54 10.24 -9.52 10.24
N ALA A 55 9.00 -9.62 9.77
CA ALA A 55 7.85 -8.97 10.38
C ALA A 55 6.61 -9.86 10.25
N TYR A 56 5.83 -9.97 11.33
CA TYR A 56 4.54 -10.66 11.29
C TYR A 56 3.49 -9.79 10.57
N THR A 57 3.54 -8.48 10.81
CA THR A 57 2.66 -7.51 10.19
C THR A 57 3.47 -6.65 9.23
N VAL A 58 3.13 -6.74 7.96
CA VAL A 58 3.60 -5.89 6.87
C VAL A 58 2.46 -5.70 5.88
N PHE A 59 2.17 -4.46 5.48
CA PHE A 59 1.14 -4.18 4.49
C PHE A 59 1.32 -2.80 3.87
N THR A 60 0.59 -2.55 2.78
CA THR A 60 0.35 -1.20 2.25
C THR A 60 -1.14 -0.89 2.27
N THR A 61 -1.47 0.39 2.47
CA THR A 61 -2.84 0.88 2.44
C THR A 61 -2.93 2.26 1.78
N PRO A 62 -3.76 2.44 0.76
CA PRO A 62 -4.07 3.75 0.21
C PRO A 62 -5.20 4.40 1.02
N SER A 63 -5.09 5.69 1.25
CA SER A 63 -6.15 6.56 1.76
C SER A 63 -6.36 7.68 0.76
N SER A 64 -7.59 7.81 0.26
CA SER A 64 -7.93 8.82 -0.73
C SER A 64 -8.94 9.79 -0.12
N TYR A 65 -8.60 11.07 -0.19
CA TYR A 65 -9.42 12.20 0.26
C TYR A 65 -9.98 12.95 -0.97
N SER A 66 -10.77 14.00 -0.75
CA SER A 66 -11.41 14.76 -1.83
C SER A 66 -10.40 15.45 -2.77
N ASP A 67 -9.28 15.90 -2.23
CA ASP A 67 -8.29 16.76 -2.90
C ASP A 67 -6.86 16.18 -2.90
N ALA A 68 -6.61 15.15 -2.10
CA ALA A 68 -5.31 14.50 -1.98
C ALA A 68 -5.47 13.01 -1.67
N GLY A 69 -4.37 12.27 -1.70
CA GLY A 69 -4.29 10.90 -1.20
C GLY A 69 -2.96 10.63 -0.52
N SER A 70 -2.89 9.52 0.20
CA SER A 70 -1.66 8.96 0.73
C SER A 70 -1.64 7.45 0.54
N LEU A 71 -0.45 6.89 0.37
CA LEU A 71 -0.21 5.45 0.43
C LEU A 71 0.80 5.22 1.54
N ILE A 72 0.47 4.34 2.48
CA ILE A 72 1.31 4.03 3.63
C ILE A 72 1.70 2.56 3.58
N MET A 73 3.00 2.29 3.57
CA MET A 73 3.56 1.01 3.96
C MET A 73 3.78 1.00 5.47
N TYR A 74 3.39 -0.08 6.13
CA TYR A 74 3.63 -0.29 7.56
C TYR A 74 4.27 -1.66 7.80
N ALA A 75 5.21 -1.72 8.73
CA ALA A 75 5.74 -2.97 9.26
C ALA A 75 6.12 -2.88 10.74
N GLY A 76 5.94 -3.98 11.48
CA GLY A 76 6.39 -4.15 12.86
C GLY A 76 7.46 -5.24 12.97
N THR A 77 8.65 -4.91 13.47
CA THR A 77 9.79 -5.84 13.54
C THR A 77 10.57 -5.71 14.84
N ALA A 78 11.42 -6.71 15.13
CA ALA A 78 12.36 -6.64 16.24
C ALA A 78 13.48 -5.61 15.94
N VAL A 79 13.99 -4.94 16.98
CA VAL A 79 15.01 -3.88 16.87
C VAL A 79 16.24 -4.34 16.08
N ASN A 80 16.73 -5.55 16.36
CA ASN A 80 17.90 -6.12 15.71
C ASN A 80 17.66 -6.57 14.26
N ARG A 81 16.40 -6.60 13.80
CA ARG A 81 16.00 -6.94 12.42
C ARG A 81 15.63 -5.72 11.57
N LEU A 82 15.56 -4.53 12.18
CA LEU A 82 15.15 -3.31 11.50
C LEU A 82 15.99 -3.00 10.25
N GLY A 83 17.33 -3.12 10.33
CA GLY A 83 18.18 -2.85 9.18
C GLY A 83 17.87 -3.75 7.99
N GLU A 84 17.75 -5.06 8.25
CA GLU A 84 17.43 -6.06 7.22
C GLU A 84 16.03 -5.83 6.63
N LEU A 85 15.03 -5.49 7.46
CA LEU A 85 13.69 -5.14 6.99
C LEU A 85 13.71 -3.95 6.01
N LEU A 86 14.46 -2.90 6.34
CA LEU A 86 14.54 -1.69 5.51
C LEU A 86 15.27 -1.96 4.19
N ASP A 87 16.34 -2.75 4.21
CA ASP A 87 17.06 -3.14 2.98
C ASP A 87 16.16 -3.97 2.04
N VAL A 88 15.41 -4.93 2.57
CA VAL A 88 14.46 -5.75 1.79
C VAL A 88 13.31 -4.89 1.26
N THR A 89 12.85 -3.92 2.06
CA THR A 89 11.82 -2.97 1.62
C THR A 89 12.29 -2.16 0.41
N ASP A 90 13.50 -1.58 0.48
CA ASP A 90 14.09 -0.83 -0.63
C ASP A 90 14.29 -1.72 -1.87
N GLU A 91 14.72 -2.97 -1.70
CA GLU A 91 14.86 -3.95 -2.80
C GLU A 91 13.52 -4.17 -3.52
N VAL A 92 12.46 -4.48 -2.77
CA VAL A 92 11.12 -4.72 -3.31
C VAL A 92 10.56 -3.47 -3.99
N LEU A 93 10.67 -2.31 -3.36
CA LEU A 93 10.19 -1.05 -3.93
C LEU A 93 10.96 -0.68 -5.21
N SER A 94 12.28 -0.85 -5.23
CA SER A 94 13.09 -0.52 -6.40
C SER A 94 12.72 -1.39 -7.60
N GLY A 95 12.57 -2.71 -7.41
CA GLY A 95 12.11 -3.60 -8.48
C GLY A 95 10.66 -3.33 -8.90
N PHE A 96 9.79 -2.99 -7.95
CA PHE A 96 8.41 -2.60 -8.24
C PHE A 96 8.31 -1.33 -9.10
N ILE A 97 9.17 -0.34 -8.83
CA ILE A 97 9.25 0.91 -9.61
C ILE A 97 9.88 0.66 -10.98
N ALA A 98 10.96 -0.11 -11.06
CA ALA A 98 11.73 -0.30 -12.29
C ALA A 98 11.02 -1.23 -13.28
N ASP A 99 10.46 -2.34 -12.79
CA ASP A 99 9.96 -3.42 -13.63
C ASP A 99 8.43 -3.44 -13.73
N GLY A 100 7.73 -2.68 -12.87
CA GLY A 100 6.27 -2.72 -12.77
C GLY A 100 5.77 -4.06 -12.20
N ILE A 101 4.61 -4.51 -12.69
CA ILE A 101 3.97 -5.76 -12.26
C ILE A 101 3.94 -6.79 -13.40
N THR A 102 3.90 -8.06 -13.04
CA THR A 102 3.72 -9.15 -14.03
C THR A 102 2.26 -9.35 -14.39
N ASP A 103 1.99 -10.02 -15.51
CA ASP A 103 0.62 -10.39 -15.93
C ASP A 103 -0.07 -11.31 -14.91
N GLU A 104 0.70 -12.15 -14.22
CA GLU A 104 0.19 -13.04 -13.17
C GLU A 104 -0.24 -12.24 -11.94
N GLU A 105 0.62 -11.33 -11.46
CA GLU A 105 0.30 -10.42 -10.36
C GLU A 105 -0.92 -9.56 -10.69
N HIS A 106 -1.00 -9.08 -11.93
CA HIS A 106 -2.14 -8.32 -12.44
C HIS A 106 -3.43 -9.13 -12.38
N ALA A 107 -3.45 -10.35 -12.92
CA ALA A 107 -4.62 -11.21 -12.93
C ALA A 107 -5.10 -11.56 -11.50
N VAL A 108 -4.16 -11.85 -10.59
CA VAL A 108 -4.47 -12.12 -9.17
C VAL A 108 -5.09 -10.89 -8.51
N ALA A 109 -4.52 -9.71 -8.73
CA ALA A 109 -5.02 -8.47 -8.14
C ALA A 109 -6.43 -8.11 -8.65
N LEU A 110 -6.69 -8.24 -9.95
CA LEU A 110 -8.03 -8.02 -10.52
C LEU A 110 -9.06 -8.98 -9.93
N GLY A 111 -8.73 -10.27 -9.87
CA GLY A 111 -9.61 -11.28 -9.30
C GLY A 111 -9.92 -11.03 -7.81
N TYR A 112 -8.91 -10.62 -7.04
CA TYR A 112 -9.08 -10.25 -5.64
C TYR A 112 -9.99 -9.04 -5.48
N LEU A 113 -9.75 -7.95 -6.20
CA LEU A 113 -10.50 -6.70 -6.06
C LEU A 113 -11.98 -6.86 -6.47
N GLU A 114 -12.23 -7.62 -7.54
CA GLU A 114 -13.59 -7.96 -7.95
C GLU A 114 -14.27 -8.82 -6.90
N GLY A 115 -13.62 -9.91 -6.47
CA GLY A 115 -14.15 -10.83 -5.48
C GLY A 115 -14.44 -10.15 -4.14
N SER A 116 -13.52 -9.32 -3.65
CA SER A 116 -13.68 -8.59 -2.38
C SER A 116 -14.84 -7.60 -2.44
N MET A 117 -15.04 -6.96 -3.61
CA MET A 117 -16.15 -6.03 -3.79
C MET A 117 -17.51 -6.74 -3.80
N LEU A 118 -17.59 -7.90 -4.46
CA LEU A 118 -18.82 -8.70 -4.53
C LEU A 118 -19.17 -9.31 -3.17
N LEU A 119 -18.20 -9.91 -2.47
CA LEU A 119 -18.39 -10.45 -1.13
C LEU A 119 -18.80 -9.34 -0.14
N GLY A 120 -18.25 -8.13 -0.29
CA GLY A 120 -18.64 -6.97 0.50
C GLY A 120 -20.10 -6.53 0.32
N LEU A 121 -20.85 -7.06 -0.66
CA LEU A 121 -22.29 -6.79 -0.80
C LEU A 121 -23.16 -7.60 0.15
N GLU A 122 -22.61 -8.63 0.80
CA GLU A 122 -23.33 -9.44 1.78
C GLU A 122 -23.50 -8.69 3.11
N ASP A 123 -22.58 -7.76 3.41
CA ASP A 123 -22.61 -6.94 4.61
C ASP A 123 -23.29 -5.57 4.37
N SER A 124 -24.33 -5.27 5.13
CA SER A 124 -25.05 -4.00 5.03
C SER A 124 -24.19 -2.82 5.46
N GLY A 125 -23.26 -3.02 6.41
CA GLY A 125 -22.30 -2.02 6.85
C GLY A 125 -21.36 -1.60 5.73
N ALA A 126 -20.72 -2.56 5.06
CA ALA A 126 -19.83 -2.34 3.92
C ALA A 126 -20.55 -1.62 2.77
N ARG A 127 -21.79 -2.01 2.47
CA ARG A 127 -22.64 -1.31 1.49
C ARG A 127 -22.87 0.15 1.87
N MET A 128 -23.28 0.41 3.11
CA MET A 128 -23.55 1.78 3.58
C MET A 128 -22.28 2.62 3.62
N SER A 129 -21.15 2.07 4.06
CA SER A 129 -19.86 2.76 4.06
C SER A 129 -19.42 3.16 2.65
N ARG A 130 -19.59 2.29 1.64
CA ARG A 130 -19.30 2.63 0.24
C ARG A 130 -20.19 3.77 -0.26
N LEU A 131 -21.50 3.67 -0.04
CA LEU A 131 -22.46 4.71 -0.46
C LEU A 131 -22.17 6.05 0.22
N GLY A 132 -21.97 6.01 1.54
CA GLY A 132 -21.63 7.18 2.34
C GLY A 132 -20.32 7.83 1.88
N THR A 133 -19.29 7.04 1.59
CA THR A 133 -18.02 7.55 1.05
C THR A 133 -18.24 8.23 -0.30
N GLY A 134 -19.01 7.61 -1.22
CA GLY A 134 -19.32 8.21 -2.52
C GLY A 134 -20.02 9.56 -2.40
N ILE A 135 -21.07 9.63 -1.59
CA ILE A 135 -21.82 10.87 -1.33
C ILE A 135 -20.91 11.92 -0.66
N ALA A 136 -20.17 11.54 0.38
CA ALA A 136 -19.36 12.50 1.15
C ALA A 136 -18.16 13.04 0.37
N THR A 137 -17.56 12.24 -0.52
CA THR A 137 -16.32 12.62 -1.22
C THR A 137 -16.55 13.15 -2.64
N ARG A 138 -17.62 12.72 -3.32
CA ARG A 138 -17.90 13.08 -4.72
C ARG A 138 -19.33 13.55 -4.97
N ASN A 139 -20.20 13.51 -3.96
CA ASN A 139 -21.64 13.72 -4.13
C ASN A 139 -22.24 12.83 -5.24
N ASP A 140 -21.71 11.61 -5.38
CA ASP A 140 -22.09 10.66 -6.42
C ASP A 140 -22.03 9.21 -5.91
N ILE A 141 -22.90 8.36 -6.46
CA ILE A 141 -22.91 6.92 -6.21
C ILE A 141 -22.57 6.21 -7.51
N THR A 142 -21.33 5.76 -7.62
CA THR A 142 -20.92 4.85 -8.68
C THR A 142 -21.55 3.46 -8.46
N PRO A 143 -22.27 2.90 -9.44
CA PRO A 143 -22.80 1.54 -9.36
C PRO A 143 -21.69 0.50 -9.21
N VAL A 144 -21.98 -0.62 -8.55
CA VAL A 144 -21.00 -1.70 -8.36
C VAL A 144 -20.52 -2.26 -9.68
N ASP A 145 -21.42 -2.47 -10.64
CA ASP A 145 -21.07 -2.97 -11.98
C ASP A 145 -20.12 -2.02 -12.71
N GLU A 146 -20.23 -0.70 -12.45
CA GLU A 146 -19.30 0.29 -12.99
C GLU A 146 -17.92 0.19 -12.33
N HIS A 147 -17.87 -0.02 -11.00
CA HIS A 147 -16.60 -0.30 -10.33
C HIS A 147 -15.93 -1.55 -10.88
N ILE A 148 -16.67 -2.65 -11.03
CA ILE A 148 -16.13 -3.92 -11.55
C ILE A 148 -15.64 -3.73 -12.99
N ARG A 149 -16.40 -3.02 -13.84
CA ARG A 149 -15.98 -2.73 -15.20
C ARG A 149 -14.68 -1.93 -15.24
N ARG A 150 -14.55 -0.90 -14.39
CA ARG A 150 -13.33 -0.08 -14.31
C ARG A 150 -12.14 -0.86 -13.75
N ILE A 151 -12.34 -1.75 -12.77
CA ILE A 151 -11.29 -2.66 -12.29
C ILE A 151 -10.79 -3.54 -13.44
N ARG A 152 -11.70 -4.24 -14.15
CA ARG A 152 -11.33 -5.15 -15.25
C ARG A 152 -10.68 -4.45 -16.44
N ALA A 153 -10.89 -3.15 -16.60
CA ALA A 153 -10.31 -2.36 -17.68
C ALA A 153 -8.87 -1.90 -17.39
N VAL A 154 -8.39 -2.02 -16.14
CA VAL A 154 -7.02 -1.68 -15.78
C VAL A 154 -6.05 -2.56 -16.55
N THR A 155 -5.02 -1.93 -17.11
CA THR A 155 -3.90 -2.59 -17.79
C THR A 155 -2.62 -2.50 -16.94
N THR A 156 -1.64 -3.34 -17.25
CA THR A 156 -0.31 -3.28 -16.61
C THR A 156 0.40 -1.94 -16.87
N ASP A 157 0.17 -1.31 -18.03
CA ASP A 157 0.68 0.02 -18.36
C ASP A 157 0.06 1.11 -17.47
N ASP A 158 -1.25 1.05 -17.22
CA ASP A 158 -1.93 1.98 -16.29
C ASP A 158 -1.34 1.85 -14.88
N VAL A 159 -1.07 0.61 -14.45
CA VAL A 159 -0.43 0.33 -13.15
C VAL A 159 0.98 0.91 -13.12
N ALA A 160 1.80 0.70 -14.16
CA ALA A 160 3.17 1.21 -14.23
C ALA A 160 3.20 2.76 -14.17
N ALA A 161 2.25 3.42 -14.84
CA ALA A 161 2.11 4.88 -14.77
C ALA A 161 1.79 5.35 -13.34
N VAL A 162 0.86 4.67 -12.65
CA VAL A 162 0.52 4.97 -11.26
C VAL A 162 1.68 4.69 -10.30
N ILE A 163 2.42 3.60 -10.49
CA ILE A 163 3.60 3.28 -9.69
C ILE A 163 4.60 4.43 -9.78
N THR A 164 4.91 4.88 -10.99
CA THR A 164 5.82 6.01 -11.20
C THR A 164 5.30 7.29 -10.53
N ARG A 165 4.00 7.58 -10.66
CA ARG A 165 3.37 8.79 -10.11
C ARG A 165 3.37 8.83 -8.58
N ILE A 166 3.20 7.70 -7.90
CA ILE A 166 3.16 7.61 -6.43
C ILE A 166 4.56 7.45 -5.85
N PHE A 167 5.32 6.48 -6.35
CA PHE A 167 6.58 6.05 -5.74
C PHE A 167 7.82 6.77 -6.31
N GLY A 168 7.69 7.47 -7.44
CA GLY A 168 8.72 8.38 -7.95
C GLY A 168 8.76 9.75 -7.25
N GLY A 169 7.79 10.04 -6.39
CA GLY A 169 7.72 11.24 -5.58
C GLY A 169 8.47 11.14 -4.24
N PRO A 170 8.48 12.21 -3.44
CA PRO A 170 9.11 12.18 -2.11
C PRO A 170 8.37 11.21 -1.18
N ARG A 171 9.13 10.52 -0.33
CA ARG A 171 8.60 9.67 0.75
C ARG A 171 8.85 10.27 2.13
N ALA A 172 7.92 10.02 3.05
CA ALA A 172 8.06 10.37 4.46
C ALA A 172 8.21 9.09 5.29
N VAL A 173 9.15 9.09 6.24
CA VAL A 173 9.38 7.93 7.12
C VAL A 173 9.08 8.31 8.56
N SER A 174 8.35 7.44 9.26
CA SER A 174 8.13 7.51 10.69
C SER A 174 8.47 6.18 11.35
N ALA A 175 9.07 6.22 12.53
CA ALA A 175 9.37 5.03 13.31
C ALA A 175 9.10 5.26 14.81
N VAL A 176 8.54 4.25 15.47
CA VAL A 176 8.31 4.24 16.92
C VAL A 176 8.82 2.93 17.49
N GLY A 177 9.65 2.98 18.53
CA GLY A 177 10.20 1.80 19.19
C GLY A 177 11.42 2.13 20.04
N PRO A 178 12.08 1.13 20.65
CA PRO A 178 13.28 1.34 21.47
C PRO A 178 14.49 1.56 20.56
N LEU A 179 14.57 2.75 19.98
CA LEU A 179 15.53 3.14 18.95
C LEU A 179 16.70 3.94 19.50
N GLY A 180 16.59 4.45 20.73
CA GLY A 180 17.59 5.33 21.34
C GLY A 180 17.72 6.68 20.62
N SER A 181 18.81 7.40 20.90
CA SER A 181 19.13 8.67 20.24
C SER A 181 19.71 8.42 18.83
N GLY A 182 18.84 8.08 17.89
CA GLY A 182 19.16 7.89 16.47
C GLY A 182 19.44 6.43 16.09
N ASN A 183 19.03 6.04 14.88
CA ASN A 183 19.25 4.70 14.34
C ASN A 183 19.85 4.78 12.93
N PRO A 184 21.11 4.36 12.73
CA PRO A 184 21.81 4.51 11.45
C PRO A 184 21.11 3.82 10.27
N ALA A 185 20.32 2.78 10.51
CA ALA A 185 19.57 2.13 9.43
C ALA A 185 18.41 3.01 8.95
N LEU A 186 17.69 3.65 9.87
CA LEU A 186 16.64 4.61 9.52
C LEU A 186 17.22 5.84 8.84
N ASP A 187 18.37 6.35 9.31
CA ASP A 187 19.01 7.52 8.71
C ASP A 187 19.41 7.27 7.25
N ARG A 188 19.98 6.08 6.96
CA ARG A 188 20.30 5.67 5.58
C ARG A 188 19.05 5.50 4.73
N PHE A 189 18.00 4.91 5.28
CA PHE A 189 16.75 4.66 4.57
C PHE A 189 16.04 5.98 4.22
N VAL A 190 16.09 6.98 5.09
CA VAL A 190 15.50 8.32 4.82
C VAL A 190 16.25 9.10 3.75
N GLN A 191 17.56 8.88 3.60
CA GLN A 191 18.41 9.62 2.66
C GLN A 191 18.36 9.09 1.22
N ARG A 192 17.78 7.90 1.01
CA ARG A 192 17.54 7.28 -0.31
C ARG A 192 16.16 7.64 -0.83
#